data_AF-A0A918F7T4-F1
#
_entry.id   AF-A0A918F7T4-F1
#
_cell.length_a   1.000
_cell.length_b   1.000
_cell.length_c   1.000
_cell.angle_alpha   90.00
_cell.angle_beta   90.00
_cell.angle_gamma   90.00
#
_symmetry.space_group_name_H-M   'P 1'
#
loop_
_entity.id
_entity.type
_entity.pdbx_description
1 polymer ?
#
loop_
_entity_poly.entity_id
_entity_poly.type
_entity_poly.pdbx_seq_one_letter_code
_entity_poly.pdbx_strand_id
1 'polypeptide(L)'
;MNLTSPLMLALTAALGSTATTQDSATAPALIAWVSEYEPQLLSAAQELLSSPFNWAEIGKLAEVVNKSVRVLNGIFQGTDRAKVSQTVLVLVVQETIQLLPEPERTMAGWVLPLLQDPAVAAVIEAAYQRVFGVGKAPVVDAPELPSGAGL
;
A
#
# COMPACT_ATOMS: atom_id res chain seq x y z
N MET A 1 -2.49 22.30 -11.05
CA MET A 1 -2.42 21.08 -10.24
C MET A 1 -2.81 19.94 -11.15
N ASN A 2 -1.84 19.18 -11.66
CA ASN A 2 -2.11 18.01 -12.51
C ASN A 2 -2.55 16.86 -11.59
N LEU A 3 -3.87 16.65 -11.52
CA LEU A 3 -4.57 15.79 -10.56
C LEU A 3 -4.55 14.29 -10.93
N THR A 4 -3.43 13.81 -11.46
CA THR A 4 -3.25 12.39 -11.79
C THR A 4 -1.82 12.00 -11.46
N SER A 5 -1.52 11.82 -10.17
CA SER A 5 -0.28 11.16 -9.76
C SER A 5 -0.26 9.76 -10.39
N PRO A 6 0.84 9.35 -11.02
CA PRO A 6 0.94 8.04 -11.67
C PRO A 6 0.72 6.88 -10.67
N LEU A 7 1.07 7.10 -9.40
CA LEU A 7 0.72 6.23 -8.28
C LEU A 7 -0.79 6.00 -8.12
N MET A 8 -1.62 7.03 -8.29
CA MET A 8 -3.09 6.90 -8.18
C MET A 8 -3.67 6.02 -9.30
N LEU A 9 -3.17 6.20 -10.53
CA LEU A 9 -3.55 5.39 -11.69
C LEU A 9 -3.09 3.95 -11.52
N ALA A 10 -1.86 3.74 -11.07
CA ALA A 10 -1.30 2.42 -10.85
C ALA A 10 -2.00 1.67 -9.72
N LEU A 11 -2.35 2.34 -8.63
CA LEU A 11 -3.10 1.77 -7.51
C LEU A 11 -4.52 1.38 -7.95
N THR A 12 -5.18 2.25 -8.71
CA THR A 12 -6.51 1.97 -9.27
C THR A 12 -6.47 0.83 -10.29
N ALA A 13 -5.43 0.73 -11.10
CA ALA A 13 -5.27 -0.37 -12.06
C ALA A 13 -4.96 -1.70 -11.36
N ALA A 14 -4.09 -1.69 -10.35
CA ALA A 14 -3.68 -2.88 -9.62
C ALA A 14 -4.80 -3.43 -8.72
N LEU A 15 -5.65 -2.57 -8.17
CA LEU A 15 -6.74 -2.92 -7.26
C LEU A 15 -8.15 -2.78 -7.90
N GLY A 16 -8.21 -2.43 -9.19
CA GLY A 16 -9.44 -2.03 -9.89
C GLY A 16 -10.50 -3.13 -10.03
N SER A 17 -10.17 -4.38 -9.68
CA SER A 17 -11.12 -5.49 -9.63
C SER A 17 -11.74 -5.73 -8.26
N THR A 18 -11.28 -5.04 -7.20
CA THR A 18 -11.75 -5.25 -5.81
C THR A 18 -12.27 -4.00 -5.11
N ALA A 19 -12.15 -2.82 -5.73
CA ALA A 19 -12.89 -1.65 -5.26
C ALA A 19 -14.39 -1.95 -5.36
N THR A 20 -15.07 -2.03 -4.21
CA THR A 20 -16.53 -2.20 -4.17
C THR A 20 -17.15 -1.02 -4.88
N THR A 21 -17.68 -1.26 -6.08
CA THR A 21 -18.51 -0.35 -6.89
C THR A 21 -18.09 1.11 -6.81
N GLN A 22 -17.29 1.57 -7.78
CA GLN A 22 -17.27 2.94 -8.34
C GLN A 22 -18.24 3.92 -7.67
N ASP A 23 -17.92 4.34 -6.44
CA ASP A 23 -18.68 5.36 -5.77
C ASP A 23 -18.03 6.68 -6.16
N SER A 24 -18.83 7.70 -6.40
CA SER A 24 -18.31 9.02 -6.78
C SER A 24 -17.44 9.63 -5.67
N ALA A 25 -17.45 9.01 -4.48
CA ALA A 25 -16.65 9.33 -3.30
C ALA A 25 -15.25 8.68 -3.27
N THR A 26 -14.94 7.69 -4.12
CA THR A 26 -13.64 6.98 -4.06
C THR A 26 -12.47 7.83 -4.57
N ALA A 27 -12.68 8.60 -5.64
CA ALA A 27 -11.65 9.45 -6.21
C ALA A 27 -11.21 10.59 -5.25
N PRO A 28 -12.11 11.33 -4.58
CA PRO A 28 -11.73 12.31 -3.56
C PRO A 28 -10.95 11.70 -2.39
N ALA A 29 -11.34 10.52 -1.92
CA ALA A 29 -10.67 9.84 -0.82
C ALA A 29 -9.25 9.38 -1.19
N LEU A 30 -9.08 8.87 -2.42
CA LEU A 30 -7.76 8.53 -2.96
C LEU A 30 -6.89 9.77 -3.17
N ILE A 31 -7.44 10.90 -3.64
CA ILE A 31 -6.70 12.15 -3.80
C ILE A 31 -6.22 12.67 -2.44
N ALA A 32 -7.09 12.67 -1.43
CA ALA A 32 -6.72 13.06 -0.07
C ALA A 32 -5.63 12.13 0.50
N TRP A 33 -5.79 10.82 0.28
CA TRP A 33 -4.81 9.82 0.69
C TRP A 33 -3.44 10.03 0.02
N VAL A 34 -3.39 10.20 -1.31
CA VAL A 34 -2.15 10.47 -2.03
C VAL A 34 -1.52 11.75 -1.47
N SER A 35 -2.28 12.84 -1.32
CA SER A 35 -1.74 14.10 -0.83
C SER A 35 -1.17 14.02 0.60
N GLU A 36 -1.64 13.10 1.44
CA GLU A 36 -1.18 12.91 2.82
C GLU A 36 0.01 11.94 2.91
N TYR A 37 -0.03 10.83 2.17
CA TYR A 37 0.90 9.71 2.33
C TYR A 37 1.96 9.62 1.24
N GLU A 38 1.73 10.12 0.03
CA GLU A 38 2.71 10.12 -1.08
C GLU A 38 4.10 10.63 -0.67
N PRO A 39 4.26 11.81 -0.04
CA PRO A 39 5.60 12.29 0.33
C PRO A 39 6.28 11.38 1.36
N GLN A 40 5.53 10.81 2.30
CA GLN A 40 6.07 9.90 3.32
C GLN A 40 6.48 8.56 2.71
N LEU A 41 5.67 8.03 1.81
CA LEU A 41 5.92 6.78 1.08
C LEU A 41 7.13 6.91 0.17
N LEU A 42 7.21 7.98 -0.62
CA LEU A 42 8.35 8.24 -1.50
C LEU A 42 9.64 8.44 -0.70
N SER A 43 9.60 9.19 0.41
CA SER A 43 10.77 9.37 1.28
C SER A 43 11.25 8.03 1.84
N ALA A 44 10.35 7.19 2.37
CA ALA A 44 10.72 5.88 2.91
C ALA A 44 11.24 4.93 1.81
N ALA A 45 10.70 5.00 0.60
CA ALA A 45 11.20 4.23 -0.54
C ALA A 45 12.57 4.74 -1.04
N GLN A 46 12.83 6.04 -0.98
CA GLN A 46 14.17 6.58 -1.27
C GLN A 46 15.20 6.11 -0.25
N GLU A 47 14.86 6.08 1.04
CA GLU A 47 15.71 5.50 2.09
C GLU A 47 15.97 4.01 1.83
N LEU A 48 14.96 3.26 1.41
CA LEU A 48 15.11 1.84 1.05
C LEU A 48 16.07 1.62 -0.11
N LEU A 49 15.99 2.49 -1.14
CA LEU A 49 16.84 2.41 -2.33
C LEU A 49 18.21 3.05 -2.13
N SER A 50 18.43 3.74 -1.01
CA SER A 50 19.72 4.30 -0.66
C SER A 50 20.72 3.21 -0.34
N SER A 51 21.96 3.39 -0.79
CA SER A 51 23.05 2.45 -0.50
C SER A 51 23.66 2.78 0.87
N PRO A 52 23.92 1.78 1.74
CA PRO A 52 23.67 0.35 1.56
C PRO A 52 22.21 -0.06 1.86
N PHE A 53 21.68 -1.01 1.09
CA PHE A 53 20.36 -1.60 1.31
C PHE A 53 20.23 -2.20 2.72
N ASN A 54 19.10 -1.94 3.39
CA ASN A 54 18.85 -2.37 4.75
C ASN A 54 17.41 -2.86 4.94
N TRP A 55 17.26 -4.07 5.50
CA TRP A 55 15.98 -4.67 5.85
C TRP A 55 15.17 -3.86 6.88
N ALA A 56 15.85 -3.05 7.71
CA ALA A 56 15.18 -2.12 8.61
C ALA A 56 14.36 -1.07 7.84
N GLU A 57 14.82 -0.64 6.66
CA GLU A 57 14.12 0.33 5.81
C GLU A 57 12.90 -0.30 5.13
N ILE A 58 12.95 -1.60 4.81
CA ILE A 58 11.75 -2.35 4.39
C ILE A 58 10.72 -2.34 5.52
N GLY A 59 11.16 -2.56 6.76
CA GLY A 59 10.30 -2.47 7.94
C GLY A 59 9.63 -1.10 8.06
N LYS A 60 10.41 -0.01 7.97
CA LYS A 60 9.87 1.36 8.04
C LYS A 60 8.88 1.65 6.90
N LEU A 61 9.23 1.31 5.66
CA LEU A 61 8.33 1.47 4.52
C LEU A 61 7.05 0.68 4.73
N ALA A 62 7.14 -0.57 5.19
CA ALA A 62 5.97 -1.38 5.51
C ALA A 62 5.10 -0.77 6.62
N GLU A 63 5.69 -0.13 7.64
CA GLU A 63 4.92 0.58 8.66
C GLU A 63 4.15 1.78 8.08
N VAL A 64 4.79 2.60 7.23
CA VAL A 64 4.14 3.75 6.57
C VAL A 64 3.03 3.26 5.65
N VAL A 65 3.29 2.22 4.86
CA VAL A 65 2.31 1.55 4.00
C VAL A 65 1.13 1.01 4.81
N ASN A 66 1.37 0.34 5.93
CA ASN A 66 0.29 -0.20 6.75
C ASN A 66 -0.58 0.89 7.39
N LYS A 67 0.02 2.02 7.78
CA LYS A 67 -0.72 3.20 8.23
C LYS A 67 -1.55 3.79 7.10
N SER A 68 -0.98 3.92 5.90
CA SER A 68 -1.67 4.46 4.74
C SER A 68 -2.82 3.54 4.28
N VAL A 69 -2.60 2.22 4.28
CA VAL A 69 -3.61 1.22 3.85
C VAL A 69 -4.78 1.14 4.83
N ARG A 70 -4.60 1.50 6.10
CA ARG A 70 -5.72 1.60 7.05
C ARG A 70 -6.80 2.56 6.58
N VAL A 71 -6.43 3.67 5.96
CA VAL A 71 -7.35 4.64 5.36
C VAL A 71 -8.02 4.04 4.12
N LEU A 72 -7.26 3.24 3.35
CA LEU A 72 -7.74 2.54 2.14
C LEU A 72 -8.62 1.33 2.43
N ASN A 73 -8.61 0.74 3.63
CA ASN A 73 -9.46 -0.40 3.98
C ASN A 73 -10.96 -0.08 3.86
N GLY A 74 -11.36 1.19 4.03
CA GLY A 74 -12.74 1.62 3.77
C GLY A 74 -13.13 1.60 2.29
N ILE A 75 -12.13 1.64 1.39
CA ILE A 75 -12.28 1.71 -0.07
C ILE A 75 -12.20 0.32 -0.73
N PHE A 76 -11.29 -0.54 -0.26
CA PHE A 76 -11.04 -1.87 -0.84
C PHE A 76 -11.54 -3.00 0.05
N GLN A 77 -12.84 -3.04 0.32
CA GLN A 77 -13.44 -4.10 1.14
C GLN A 77 -13.33 -5.48 0.44
N GLY A 78 -13.03 -6.53 1.21
CA GLY A 78 -12.89 -7.90 0.70
C GLY A 78 -11.54 -8.24 0.08
N THR A 79 -10.60 -7.29 0.00
CA THR A 79 -9.21 -7.58 -0.41
C THR A 79 -8.36 -7.90 0.82
N ASP A 80 -7.47 -8.89 0.68
CA ASP A 80 -6.45 -9.13 1.71
C ASP A 80 -5.58 -7.88 1.87
N ARG A 81 -5.61 -7.29 3.07
CA ARG A 81 -4.82 -6.11 3.42
C ARG A 81 -3.34 -6.27 3.10
N ALA A 82 -2.79 -7.48 3.26
CA ALA A 82 -1.38 -7.73 3.02
C ALA A 82 -1.07 -7.58 1.53
N LYS A 83 -2.01 -7.97 0.66
CA LYS A 83 -1.91 -7.76 -0.80
C LYS A 83 -2.06 -6.29 -1.17
N VAL A 84 -2.96 -5.54 -0.51
CA VAL A 84 -3.09 -4.09 -0.73
C VAL A 84 -1.79 -3.38 -0.32
N SER A 85 -1.28 -3.67 0.88
CA SER A 85 -0.01 -3.15 1.38
C SER A 85 1.17 -3.51 0.47
N GLN A 86 1.29 -4.78 0.05
CA GLN A 86 2.36 -5.19 -0.85
C GLN A 86 2.26 -4.48 -2.21
N THR A 87 1.06 -4.32 -2.74
CA THR A 87 0.82 -3.57 -3.98
C THR A 87 1.26 -2.12 -3.83
N VAL A 88 0.82 -1.42 -2.78
CA VAL A 88 1.22 -0.03 -2.52
C VAL A 88 2.74 0.07 -2.39
N LEU A 89 3.36 -0.86 -1.67
CA LEU A 89 4.81 -0.89 -1.47
C LEU A 89 5.56 -1.04 -2.80
N VAL A 90 5.17 -1.99 -3.64
CA VAL A 90 5.79 -2.23 -4.96
C VAL A 90 5.62 -1.00 -5.86
N LEU A 91 4.43 -0.40 -5.89
CA LEU A 91 4.15 0.77 -6.72
C LEU A 91 4.99 1.98 -6.30
N VAL A 92 5.05 2.28 -5.00
CA VAL A 92 5.87 3.40 -4.48
C VAL A 92 7.34 3.18 -4.84
N VAL A 93 7.87 1.98 -4.64
CA VAL A 93 9.29 1.70 -4.94
C VAL A 93 9.54 1.77 -6.44
N GLN A 94 8.63 1.28 -7.27
CA GLN A 94 8.71 1.41 -8.72
C GLN A 94 8.71 2.88 -9.16
N GLU A 95 7.82 3.71 -8.61
CA GLU A 95 7.78 5.15 -8.87
C GLU A 95 9.11 5.81 -8.49
N THR A 96 9.63 5.51 -7.30
CA THR A 96 10.93 6.05 -6.86
C THR A 96 12.06 5.62 -7.78
N ILE A 97 12.10 4.36 -8.24
CA ILE A 97 13.09 3.88 -9.22
C ILE A 97 12.99 4.65 -10.55
N GLN A 98 11.78 4.93 -11.03
CA GLN A 98 11.58 5.70 -12.26
C GLN A 98 12.09 7.14 -12.14
N LEU A 99 12.01 7.73 -10.94
CA LEU A 99 12.53 9.08 -10.65
C LEU A 99 14.05 9.13 -10.57
N LEU A 100 14.74 7.99 -10.36
CA LEU A 100 16.20 7.95 -10.33
C LEU A 100 16.80 8.13 -11.73
N PRO A 101 17.96 8.83 -11.84
CA PRO A 101 18.74 8.87 -13.08
C PRO A 101 19.41 7.52 -13.39
N GLU A 102 19.79 7.32 -14.65
CA GLU A 102 20.70 6.21 -15.01
C GLU A 102 22.13 6.55 -14.54
N PRO A 103 22.90 5.58 -13.98
CA PRO A 103 22.66 4.13 -13.93
C PRO A 103 21.96 3.62 -12.65
N GLU A 104 21.65 4.50 -11.70
CA GLU A 104 21.08 4.14 -10.39
C GLU A 104 19.75 3.39 -10.54
N ARG A 105 18.91 3.82 -11.49
CA ARG A 105 17.67 3.12 -11.84
C ARG A 105 17.91 1.65 -12.21
N THR A 106 18.88 1.38 -13.08
CA THR A 106 19.24 0.00 -13.47
C THR A 106 19.76 -0.79 -12.26
N MET A 107 20.56 -0.16 -11.41
CA MET A 107 21.09 -0.78 -10.18
C MET A 107 20.03 -0.99 -9.09
N ALA A 108 18.91 -0.27 -9.12
CA ALA A 108 17.82 -0.43 -8.17
C ALA A 108 16.76 -1.46 -8.64
N GLY A 109 16.80 -1.87 -9.91
CA GLY A 109 15.81 -2.77 -10.50
C GLY A 109 15.71 -4.15 -9.82
N TRP A 110 16.77 -4.62 -9.15
CA TRP A 110 16.75 -5.89 -8.40
C TRP A 110 15.84 -5.85 -7.16
N VAL A 111 15.48 -4.66 -6.68
CA VAL A 111 14.63 -4.50 -5.48
C VAL A 111 13.18 -4.88 -5.79
N LEU A 112 12.69 -4.65 -7.01
CA LEU A 112 11.31 -4.99 -7.38
C LEU A 112 10.96 -6.48 -7.24
N PRO A 113 11.74 -7.43 -7.81
CA PRO A 113 11.46 -8.85 -7.61
C PRO A 113 11.61 -9.30 -6.14
N LEU A 114 12.49 -8.64 -5.37
CA LEU A 114 12.60 -8.90 -3.92
C LEU A 114 11.32 -8.52 -3.17
N LEU A 115 10.72 -7.37 -3.51
CA LEU A 115 9.50 -6.87 -2.85
C LEU A 115 8.24 -7.65 -3.21
N GLN A 116 8.26 -8.33 -4.34
CA GLN A 116 7.19 -9.23 -4.79
C GLN A 116 7.27 -10.62 -4.13
N ASP A 117 8.36 -10.93 -3.40
CA ASP A 117 8.53 -12.21 -2.73
C ASP A 117 7.45 -12.41 -1.64
N PRO A 118 6.87 -13.62 -1.51
CA PRO A 118 5.92 -13.95 -0.44
C PRO A 118 6.45 -13.70 0.97
N ALA A 119 7.76 -13.79 1.20
CA ALA A 119 8.39 -13.48 2.48
C ALA A 119 8.20 -12.00 2.87
N VAL A 120 8.10 -11.08 1.91
CA VAL A 120 7.84 -9.67 2.18
C VAL A 120 6.42 -9.47 2.70
N ALA A 121 5.46 -10.30 2.29
CA ALA A 121 4.12 -10.28 2.89
C ALA A 121 4.17 -10.61 4.40
N ALA A 122 5.03 -11.53 4.82
CA ALA A 122 5.24 -11.83 6.24
C ALA A 122 5.90 -10.65 6.99
N VAL A 123 6.82 -9.93 6.35
CA VAL A 123 7.43 -8.69 6.90
C VAL A 123 6.38 -7.59 7.04
N ILE A 124 5.52 -7.40 6.04
CA ILE A 124 4.42 -6.43 6.07
C ILE A 124 3.45 -6.77 7.20
N GLU A 125 3.10 -8.04 7.38
CA GLU A 125 2.22 -8.50 8.44
C GLU A 125 2.87 -8.34 9.83
N ALA A 126 4.17 -8.63 9.96
CA ALA A 126 4.91 -8.39 11.20
C ALA A 126 4.99 -6.89 11.54
N ALA A 127 5.22 -6.02 10.54
CA ALA A 127 5.19 -4.57 10.71
C ALA A 127 3.78 -4.09 11.12
N TYR A 128 2.73 -4.67 10.54
CA TYR A 128 1.36 -4.38 10.94
C TYR A 128 1.12 -4.73 12.42
N GLN A 129 1.48 -5.94 12.84
CA GLN A 129 1.35 -6.40 14.22
C GLN A 129 2.15 -5.53 15.19
N ARG A 130 3.30 -5.02 14.76
CA ARG A 130 4.11 -4.09 15.55
C ARG A 130 3.44 -2.73 15.73
N VAL A 131 2.80 -2.20 14.69
CA VAL A 131 2.14 -0.88 14.72
C VAL A 131 0.76 -0.93 15.40
N PHE A 132 0.04 -2.04 15.27
CA PHE A 132 -1.36 -2.14 15.68
C PHE A 132 -1.64 -3.20 16.75
N GLY A 133 -0.63 -3.96 17.19
CA GLY A 133 -0.74 -5.02 18.19
C GLY A 133 -1.05 -6.41 17.61
N VAL A 134 -0.84 -7.46 18.43
CA VAL A 134 -1.13 -8.86 18.08
C VAL A 134 -2.63 -9.11 18.23
N GLY A 135 -3.41 -8.59 17.29
CA GLY A 135 -4.77 -9.03 17.02
C GLY A 135 -4.77 -9.75 15.69
N LYS A 136 -5.47 -10.90 15.61
CA LYS A 136 -5.92 -11.45 14.32
C LYS A 136 -6.32 -10.26 13.45
N ALA A 137 -5.82 -10.20 12.20
CA ALA A 137 -6.42 -9.33 11.22
C ALA A 137 -7.93 -9.43 11.37
N PRO A 138 -8.68 -8.33 11.57
CA PRO A 138 -10.10 -8.45 11.31
C PRO A 138 -10.16 -8.91 9.86
N VAL A 139 -10.50 -10.19 9.66
CA VAL A 139 -11.34 -10.54 8.53
C VAL A 139 -12.44 -9.51 8.63
N VAL A 140 -12.60 -8.72 7.56
CA VAL A 140 -13.65 -7.72 7.48
C VAL A 140 -14.95 -8.51 7.52
N ASP A 141 -15.42 -8.84 8.73
CA ASP A 141 -16.76 -9.33 8.94
C ASP A 141 -17.63 -8.18 8.48
N ALA A 142 -18.36 -8.44 7.41
CA ALA A 142 -19.42 -7.59 6.93
C ALA A 142 -20.25 -7.10 8.12
N PRO A 143 -20.83 -5.89 8.08
CA PRO A 143 -21.87 -5.57 9.04
C PRO A 143 -22.89 -6.71 8.98
N GLU A 144 -23.02 -7.48 10.07
CA GLU A 144 -24.07 -8.47 10.20
C GLU A 144 -25.37 -7.69 9.98
N LEU A 145 -25.97 -7.89 8.80
CA LEU A 145 -27.35 -7.46 8.56
C LEU A 145 -28.15 -8.04 9.72
N PRO A 146 -28.95 -7.23 10.45
CA PRO A 146 -29.75 -7.73 11.56
C PRO A 146 -30.66 -8.85 11.02
N SER A 147 -30.24 -10.08 11.26
CA SER A 147 -31.00 -11.28 10.98
C SER A 147 -32.04 -11.39 12.09
N GLY A 148 -33.14 -10.64 11.94
CA GLY A 148 -34.25 -10.74 12.88
C GLY A 148 -35.03 -9.44 13.08
N ALA A 149 -35.86 -9.11 12.11
CA ALA A 149 -37.19 -8.55 12.37
C ALA A 149 -38.11 -8.96 11.21
N GLY A 150 -38.35 -10.28 11.13
CA GLY A 150 -39.47 -10.79 10.37
C GLY A 150 -40.77 -10.39 11.07
N LEU A 151 -41.69 -9.86 10.26
CA LEU A 151 -43.16 -9.91 10.35
C LEU A 151 -43.82 -9.54 11.68
#